data_AF-W8C933-F1
#
_entry.id   AF-W8C933-F1
#
_cell.length_a   1.000
_cell.length_b   1.000
_cell.length_c   1.000
_cell.angle_alpha   90.00
_cell.angle_beta   90.00
_cell.angle_gamma   90.00
#
_symmetry.space_group_name_H-M   'P 1'
#
loop_
_entity.id
_entity.type
_entity.pdbx_description
1 polymer ?
#
loop_
_entity_poly.entity_id
_entity_poly.type
_entity_poly.pdbx_seq_one_letter_code
_entity_poly.pdbx_strand_id
1 'polypeptide(L)'
;TMSDAYEFVAKSKLKLKNDSEHKKKKKSKHKRKEKVKERAKESLQTSVNESLEDKITSSSAPKLTKAELAFKQQQEKMRNKRIMEKASTTHKERVEKFNEHLDSLTEHFDIPKVSWTK
;
A
#
# COMPACT_ATOMS: atom_id res chain seq x y z
N THR A 1 41.17 -17.82 -9.81
CA THR A 1 40.78 -17.29 -8.49
C THR A 1 39.45 -16.60 -8.65
N MET A 2 38.39 -17.11 -8.00
CA MET A 2 37.06 -16.48 -8.07
C MET A 2 37.08 -15.23 -7.18
N SER A 3 36.86 -14.07 -7.78
CA SER A 3 36.68 -12.80 -7.06
C SER A 3 35.45 -12.88 -6.16
N ASP A 4 35.63 -12.56 -4.88
CA ASP A 4 34.57 -12.61 -3.87
C ASP A 4 33.50 -11.54 -4.18
N ALA A 5 32.25 -11.97 -4.34
CA ALA A 5 31.12 -11.13 -4.71
C ALA A 5 30.80 -10.04 -3.67
N TYR A 6 31.40 -10.10 -2.48
CA TYR A 6 31.15 -9.19 -1.36
C TYR A 6 32.29 -8.19 -1.07
N GLU A 7 33.33 -8.16 -1.91
CA GLU A 7 34.49 -7.29 -1.69
C GLU A 7 34.12 -5.78 -1.66
N PHE A 8 33.08 -5.37 -2.41
CA PHE A 8 32.66 -3.98 -2.53
C PHE A 8 31.55 -3.54 -1.56
N VAL A 9 31.11 -4.40 -0.64
CA VAL A 9 30.03 -4.02 0.29
C VAL A 9 30.56 -3.07 1.36
N ALA A 10 29.94 -1.89 1.48
CA ALA A 10 30.25 -0.92 2.53
C ALA A 10 29.93 -1.50 3.92
N LYS A 11 30.98 -1.88 4.66
CA LYS A 11 30.89 -2.50 6.00
C LYS A 11 30.56 -1.51 7.12
N SER A 12 30.27 -0.24 6.80
CA SER A 12 30.04 0.81 7.78
C SER A 12 28.58 0.88 8.23
N LYS A 13 28.36 1.29 9.48
CA LYS A 13 27.02 1.46 10.05
C LYS A 13 26.28 2.61 9.36
N LEU A 14 25.13 2.32 8.76
CA LEU A 14 24.27 3.31 8.09
C LEU A 14 23.85 4.42 9.08
N LYS A 15 24.31 5.65 8.83
CA LYS A 15 23.93 6.84 9.62
C LYS A 15 22.70 7.48 8.99
N LEU A 16 21.56 7.39 9.68
CA LEU A 16 20.33 8.08 9.29
C LEU A 16 20.40 9.54 9.72
N LYS A 17 19.85 10.45 8.90
CA LYS A 17 19.90 11.91 9.08
C LYS A 17 19.38 12.41 10.46
N ASN A 18 18.70 11.57 11.23
CA ASN A 18 18.11 11.90 12.54
C ASN A 18 18.73 11.15 13.73
N ASP A 19 19.82 10.42 13.53
CA ASP A 19 20.45 9.59 14.57
C ASP A 19 21.47 10.37 15.44
N SER A 20 21.35 11.70 15.48
CA SER A 20 22.05 12.54 16.44
C SER A 20 21.30 12.49 17.77
N GLU A 21 21.96 11.92 18.78
CA GLU A 21 21.48 11.79 20.15
C GLU A 21 21.19 13.17 20.78
N HIS A 22 19.97 13.67 20.59
CA HIS A 22 19.53 14.90 21.24
C HIS A 22 19.06 14.60 22.66
N LYS A 23 19.88 14.97 23.66
CA LYS A 23 19.51 15.03 25.09
C LYS A 23 18.18 15.78 25.27
N LYS A 24 17.14 15.07 25.73
CA LYS A 24 15.77 15.60 25.89
C LYS A 24 15.67 16.46 27.17
N LYS A 25 15.68 17.79 27.07
CA LYS A 25 15.05 18.67 28.08
C LYS A 25 13.52 18.63 27.88
N LYS A 26 12.80 17.99 28.81
CA LYS A 26 11.34 17.89 28.85
C LYS A 26 10.72 19.21 29.32
N LYS A 27 10.02 19.95 28.44
CA LYS A 27 8.77 20.71 28.78
C LYS A 27 8.08 21.50 27.64
N SER A 28 8.43 21.33 26.36
CA SER A 28 7.71 22.02 25.25
C SER A 28 7.64 21.18 23.97
N LYS A 29 7.09 19.96 24.06
CA LYS A 29 7.15 18.97 22.96
C LYS A 29 5.84 18.80 22.16
N HIS A 30 4.69 19.23 22.70
CA HIS A 30 3.41 19.03 22.01
C HIS A 30 3.21 20.03 20.87
N LYS A 31 3.38 21.34 21.13
CA LYS A 31 3.10 22.41 20.15
C LYS A 31 4.07 22.48 18.97
N ARG A 32 5.32 22.01 19.13
CA ARG A 32 6.32 21.98 18.03
C ARG A 32 6.17 20.75 17.12
N LYS A 33 5.69 19.61 17.64
CA LYS A 33 5.53 18.38 16.84
C LYS A 33 4.38 18.51 15.84
N GLU A 34 3.33 19.23 16.22
CA GLU A 34 2.17 19.50 15.36
C GLU A 34 2.52 20.45 14.20
N LYS A 35 3.21 21.56 14.50
CA LYS A 35 3.62 22.56 13.49
C LYS A 35 4.62 22.01 12.46
N VAL A 36 5.48 21.06 12.86
CA VAL A 36 6.39 20.36 11.94
C VAL A 36 5.65 19.34 11.08
N LYS A 37 4.61 18.69 11.61
CA LYS A 37 3.79 17.73 10.86
C LYS A 37 2.93 18.41 9.81
N GLU A 38 2.41 19.61 10.08
CA GLU A 38 1.70 20.42 9.07
C GLU A 38 2.61 20.89 7.96
N ARG A 39 3.77 21.52 8.28
CA ARG A 39 4.73 21.95 7.25
C ARG A 39 5.24 20.80 6.38
N ALA A 40 5.41 19.61 6.95
CA ALA A 40 5.79 18.42 6.19
C ALA A 40 4.68 17.95 5.24
N LYS A 41 3.41 18.03 5.65
CA LYS A 41 2.26 17.70 4.80
C LYS A 41 2.07 18.69 3.67
N GLU A 42 2.24 19.98 3.96
CA GLU A 42 2.11 21.07 2.99
C GLU A 42 3.24 21.02 1.95
N SER A 43 4.48 20.78 2.38
CA SER A 43 5.62 20.58 1.48
C SER A 43 5.51 19.30 0.63
N LEU A 44 4.87 18.24 1.15
CA LEU A 44 4.59 17.03 0.37
C LEU A 44 3.50 17.30 -0.66
N GLN A 45 2.43 18.02 -0.31
CA GLN A 45 1.36 18.38 -1.23
C GLN A 45 1.85 19.27 -2.37
N THR A 46 2.69 20.27 -2.10
CA THR A 46 3.27 21.11 -3.16
C THR A 46 4.20 20.32 -4.07
N SER A 47 5.07 19.47 -3.52
CA SER A 47 5.98 18.63 -4.32
C SER A 47 5.26 17.62 -5.22
N VAL A 48 4.13 17.07 -4.76
CA VAL A 48 3.30 16.13 -5.54
C VAL A 48 2.54 16.86 -6.64
N ASN A 49 2.06 18.08 -6.39
CA ASN A 49 1.35 18.89 -7.38
C ASN A 49 2.30 19.40 -8.48
N GLU A 50 3.50 19.84 -8.10
CA GLU A 50 4.55 20.31 -9.03
C GLU A 50 5.10 19.16 -9.89
N SER A 51 5.29 17.96 -9.30
CA SER A 51 5.64 16.75 -10.07
C SER A 51 4.52 16.22 -10.97
N LEU A 52 3.26 16.60 -10.75
CA LEU A 52 2.14 16.23 -11.61
C LEU A 52 2.04 17.17 -12.81
N GLU A 53 2.27 18.47 -12.62
CA GLU A 53 2.30 19.49 -13.68
C GLU A 53 3.46 19.24 -14.68
N ASP A 54 4.67 18.98 -14.18
CA ASP A 54 5.86 18.77 -15.03
C ASP A 54 5.88 17.41 -15.77
N LYS A 55 5.09 16.42 -15.31
CA LYS A 55 4.96 15.13 -16.01
C LYS A 55 3.95 15.14 -17.16
N ILE A 56 3.07 16.14 -17.22
CA ILE A 56 2.07 16.27 -18.30
C ILE A 56 2.71 16.80 -19.59
N THR A 57 3.87 17.46 -19.50
CA THR A 57 4.54 18.10 -20.63
C THR A 57 5.66 17.28 -21.28
N SER A 58 6.16 16.22 -20.62
CA SER A 58 7.42 15.57 -21.00
C SER A 58 7.38 14.05 -21.23
N SER A 59 6.22 13.38 -21.16
CA SER A 59 6.18 11.94 -21.50
C SER A 59 4.93 11.57 -22.29
N SER A 60 5.18 10.82 -23.37
CA SER A 60 4.24 10.15 -24.25
C SER A 60 3.38 9.12 -23.50
N ALA A 61 2.56 9.59 -22.56
CA ALA A 61 1.51 8.82 -21.91
C ALA A 61 0.15 9.37 -22.40
N PRO A 62 -0.79 8.51 -22.83
CA PRO A 62 -2.13 8.94 -23.19
C PRO A 62 -2.74 9.75 -22.04
N LYS A 63 -3.26 10.95 -22.34
CA LYS A 63 -4.01 11.74 -21.37
C LYS A 63 -5.23 10.92 -20.94
N LEU A 64 -5.30 10.55 -19.67
CA LEU A 64 -6.42 9.82 -19.09
C LEU A 64 -7.71 10.62 -19.30
N THR A 65 -8.79 9.92 -19.60
CA THR A 65 -10.13 10.51 -19.69
C THR A 65 -10.59 11.01 -18.32
N LYS A 66 -11.54 11.95 -18.29
CA LYS A 66 -12.14 12.44 -17.02
C LYS A 66 -12.70 11.29 -16.18
N ALA A 67 -13.29 10.27 -16.83
CA ALA A 67 -13.81 9.08 -16.18
C ALA A 67 -12.70 8.22 -15.56
N GLU A 68 -11.60 7.99 -16.28
CA GLU A 68 -10.45 7.24 -15.77
C GLU A 68 -9.75 7.95 -14.62
N LEU A 69 -9.65 9.28 -14.68
CA LEU A 69 -9.09 10.10 -13.60
C LEU A 69 -9.93 9.97 -12.33
N ALA A 70 -11.26 10.07 -12.45
CA ALA A 70 -12.19 9.90 -11.33
C ALA A 70 -12.12 8.48 -10.74
N PHE A 71 -12.05 7.45 -11.58
CA PHE A 71 -11.89 6.06 -11.13
C PHE A 71 -10.57 5.85 -10.38
N LYS A 72 -9.47 6.43 -10.87
CA LYS A 72 -8.16 6.34 -10.20
C LYS A 72 -8.19 7.01 -8.82
N GLN A 73 -8.80 8.20 -8.71
CA GLN A 73 -8.99 8.86 -7.42
C GLN A 73 -9.84 8.02 -6.45
N GLN A 74 -10.92 7.40 -6.95
CA GLN A 74 -11.75 6.48 -6.16
C GLN A 74 -10.93 5.27 -5.68
N GLN A 75 -10.13 4.68 -6.57
CA GLN A 75 -9.28 3.53 -6.26
C GLN A 75 -8.21 3.88 -5.23
N GLU A 76 -7.61 5.06 -5.31
CA GLU A 76 -6.64 5.57 -4.34
C GLU A 76 -7.26 5.76 -2.95
N LYS A 77 -8.47 6.32 -2.86
CA LYS A 77 -9.22 6.41 -1.60
C LYS A 77 -9.46 5.03 -0.98
N MET A 78 -9.80 4.05 -1.80
CA MET A 78 -10.08 2.67 -1.35
C MET A 78 -8.81 1.83 -1.16
N ARG A 79 -7.65 2.28 -1.64
CA ARG A 79 -6.39 1.52 -1.57
C ARG A 79 -6.02 1.21 -0.13
N ASN A 80 -6.08 2.19 0.76
CA ASN A 80 -5.72 1.99 2.17
C ASN A 80 -6.62 0.96 2.85
N LYS A 81 -7.94 1.02 2.59
CA LYS A 81 -8.90 0.05 3.09
C LYS A 81 -8.57 -1.37 2.60
N ARG A 82 -8.34 -1.53 1.29
CA ARG A 82 -7.96 -2.82 0.68
C ARG A 82 -6.63 -3.36 1.21
N ILE A 83 -5.66 -2.49 1.45
CA ILE A 83 -4.36 -2.89 2.04
C ILE A 83 -4.59 -3.42 3.45
N MET A 84 -5.38 -2.72 4.27
CA MET A 84 -5.69 -3.18 5.63
C MET A 84 -6.43 -4.53 5.64
N GLU A 85 -7.44 -4.71 4.78
CA GLU A 85 -8.21 -5.96 4.66
C GLU A 85 -7.34 -7.14 4.16
N LYS A 86 -6.43 -6.89 3.21
CA LYS A 86 -5.50 -7.91 2.73
C LYS A 86 -4.45 -8.26 3.78
N ALA A 87 -4.01 -7.28 4.57
CA ALA A 87 -3.04 -7.49 5.65
C ALA A 87 -3.67 -8.16 6.88
N SER A 88 -4.97 -8.01 7.10
CA SER A 88 -5.66 -8.61 8.24
C SER A 88 -5.93 -10.11 8.11
N THR A 89 -5.79 -10.67 6.90
CA THR A 89 -6.00 -12.10 6.65
C THR A 89 -4.71 -12.75 6.20
N THR A 90 -4.33 -13.85 6.85
CA THR A 90 -3.20 -14.66 6.40
C THR A 90 -3.62 -15.48 5.16
N HIS A 91 -2.63 -15.99 4.41
CA HIS A 91 -2.93 -16.87 3.27
C HIS A 91 -3.67 -18.15 3.73
N LYS A 92 -3.25 -18.74 4.86
CA LYS A 92 -3.86 -19.93 5.45
C LYS A 92 -5.33 -19.70 5.77
N GLU A 93 -5.66 -18.61 6.47
CA GLU A 93 -7.06 -18.24 6.77
C GLU A 93 -7.88 -17.99 5.50
N ARG A 94 -7.27 -17.46 4.44
CA ARG A 94 -7.96 -17.26 3.16
C ARG A 94 -8.28 -18.60 2.48
N VAL A 95 -7.36 -19.56 2.55
CA VAL A 95 -7.57 -20.91 2.04
C VAL A 95 -8.60 -21.66 2.88
N GLU A 96 -8.54 -21.56 4.20
CA GLU A 96 -9.52 -22.16 5.11
C GLU A 96 -10.93 -21.64 4.84
N LYS A 97 -11.12 -20.30 4.79
CA LYS A 97 -12.42 -19.71 4.45
C LYS A 97 -12.91 -20.11 3.06
N PHE A 98 -12.00 -20.28 2.10
CA PHE A 98 -12.35 -20.72 0.76
C PHE A 98 -12.83 -22.18 0.79
N ASN A 99 -12.14 -23.05 1.52
CA ASN A 99 -12.54 -24.44 1.67
C ASN A 99 -13.86 -24.57 2.43
N GLU A 100 -14.05 -23.84 3.53
CA GLU A 100 -15.33 -23.77 4.25
C GLU A 100 -16.48 -23.33 3.32
N HIS A 101 -16.22 -22.35 2.44
CA HIS A 101 -17.21 -21.92 1.47
C HIS A 101 -17.54 -23.02 0.45
N LEU A 102 -16.54 -23.73 -0.08
CA LEU A 102 -16.76 -24.84 -1.00
C LEU A 102 -17.53 -26.00 -0.35
N ASP A 103 -17.20 -26.33 0.90
CA ASP A 103 -17.91 -27.38 1.66
C ASP A 103 -19.38 -27.01 1.92
N SER A 104 -19.68 -25.71 2.04
CA SER A 104 -21.06 -25.21 2.21
C SER A 104 -21.85 -25.16 0.90
N LEU A 105 -21.19 -25.21 -0.26
CA LEU A 105 -21.86 -25.13 -1.55
C LEU A 105 -22.53 -26.45 -1.88
N THR A 106 -23.73 -26.37 -2.44
CA THR A 106 -24.49 -27.54 -2.86
C THR A 106 -23.81 -28.21 -4.05
N GLU A 107 -23.60 -29.51 -3.98
CA GLU A 107 -23.06 -30.30 -5.10
C GLU A 107 -23.96 -30.26 -6.34
N HIS A 108 -25.28 -30.11 -6.13
CA HIS A 108 -26.29 -30.06 -7.18
C HIS A 108 -26.97 -28.69 -7.22
N PHE A 109 -26.98 -28.09 -8.41
CA PHE A 109 -27.58 -26.77 -8.66
C PHE A 109 -29.02 -26.85 -9.21
N ASP A 110 -29.61 -28.05 -9.25
CA ASP A 110 -30.98 -28.29 -9.74
C ASP A 110 -31.69 -29.33 -8.87
N ILE A 111 -33.02 -29.25 -8.85
CA ILE A 111 -33.85 -30.12 -8.03
C ILE A 111 -33.98 -31.48 -8.72
N PRO A 112 -33.75 -32.60 -8.01
CA PRO A 112 -33.90 -33.92 -8.60
C PRO A 112 -35.34 -34.12 -9.13
N LYS A 113 -35.46 -34.69 -10.34
CA LYS A 113 -36.76 -34.95 -10.97
C LYS A 113 -37.45 -36.15 -10.30
N VAL A 114 -38.77 -36.09 -10.17
CA VAL A 114 -39.60 -37.05 -9.41
C VAL A 114 -39.67 -38.47 -10.03
N SER A 115 -38.95 -38.74 -11.12
CA SER A 115 -38.80 -40.08 -11.70
C SER A 115 -37.38 -40.66 -11.63
N TRP A 116 -36.49 -40.09 -10.80
CA TRP A 116 -35.19 -40.71 -10.51
C TRP A 116 -35.33 -41.97 -9.66
N THR A 117 -35.47 -43.12 -10.31
CA THR A 117 -34.86 -44.36 -9.80
C THR A 117 -33.34 -44.25 -9.95
N LYS A 118 -32.61 -44.67 -8.91
CA LYS A 118 -31.15 -44.59 -8.79
C LYS A 118 -30.41 -45.27 -9.94
#